data_AF-A0A0Q8CSG6-F1
#
_entry.id   AF-A0A0Q8CSG6-F1
#
_cell.length_a   1.000
_cell.length_b   1.000
_cell.length_c   1.000
_cell.angle_alpha   90.00
_cell.angle_beta   90.00
_cell.angle_gamma   90.00
#
_symmetry.space_group_name_H-M   'P 1'
#
loop_
_entity.id
_entity.type
_entity.pdbx_description
1 polymer ?
#
loop_
_entity_poly.entity_id
_entity_poly.type
_entity_poly.pdbx_seq_one_letter_code
_entity_poly.pdbx_strand_id
1 'polypeptide(L)'
;MEDWRQAVVDVVIPARLQQHDIAHCLAALLAQTLQPRSVVLVDDGGIERDGTAAIAREFAAANGLSLRVIERMWSIGRGPTIKRQARESDADVEFVLDGDTLLHSADYIERCVRELYEGVGIASVCGVVQPMRGEHRRALERSPAFQRWLHGEAYRDPRARRGRLRRGLQWLGDVHRETSCLLQQCFINRGQMALFGGVVVPRGNAIAYRRRYIKDLFDRYEPVHGDQLDGAEDVFIALALAQEGYRNVQLFGALAHTEQPPLDRLPRQSFRQAAAFLRGCREFNGLLLTPFKAWRRWLRPRPRVATEQRRVREAYRQPFGERLTHEYGRPIGWALFLMAAERLAYPLLLLWLAFSGRWWWLGGVVAAEILATALVLAAVSREGQAAALGKALLVAPVRYAMAFVELAAAVAFLPKRFRRPRRPR
;
A
#
# COMPACT_ATOMS: atom_id res chain seq x y z
N MET A 1 -12.14 -25.73 5.35
CA MET A 1 -11.28 -24.54 5.46
C MET A 1 -9.87 -25.05 5.24
N GLU A 2 -9.13 -24.47 4.30
CA GLU A 2 -7.71 -24.78 4.12
C GLU A 2 -6.97 -24.38 5.41
N ASP A 3 -6.04 -25.22 5.88
CA ASP A 3 -5.27 -24.91 7.10
C ASP A 3 -4.14 -23.94 6.77
N TRP A 4 -4.20 -22.73 7.31
CA TRP A 4 -3.21 -21.69 7.09
C TRP A 4 -1.81 -22.11 7.58
N ARG A 5 -1.71 -23.05 8.52
CA ARG A 5 -0.43 -23.54 9.05
C ARG A 5 0.35 -24.37 8.04
N GLN A 6 -0.32 -24.88 7.01
CA GLN A 6 0.29 -25.67 5.94
C GLN A 6 0.62 -24.80 4.71
N ALA A 7 0.23 -23.51 4.72
CA ALA A 7 0.42 -22.63 3.60
C ALA A 7 1.90 -22.35 3.33
N VAL A 8 2.33 -22.58 2.09
CA VAL A 8 3.68 -22.25 1.62
C VAL A 8 3.73 -20.78 1.23
N VAL A 9 4.72 -20.06 1.75
CA VAL A 9 4.95 -18.64 1.48
C VAL A 9 6.26 -18.46 0.72
N ASP A 10 6.21 -17.81 -0.44
CA ASP A 10 7.39 -17.27 -1.12
C ASP A 10 7.38 -15.74 -1.03
N VAL A 11 8.56 -15.16 -0.81
CA VAL A 11 8.73 -13.71 -0.71
C VAL A 11 9.35 -13.17 -1.98
N VAL A 12 8.79 -12.09 -2.52
CA VAL A 12 9.25 -11.40 -3.72
C VAL A 12 9.67 -10.00 -3.35
N ILE A 13 10.93 -9.67 -3.60
CA ILE A 13 11.53 -8.36 -3.30
C ILE A 13 11.86 -7.65 -4.62
N PRO A 14 10.96 -6.80 -5.15
CA PRO A 14 11.30 -5.90 -6.25
C PRO A 14 12.25 -4.81 -5.74
N ALA A 15 13.46 -4.76 -6.29
CA ALA A 15 14.50 -3.86 -5.83
C ALA A 15 15.00 -2.95 -6.96
N ARG A 16 15.20 -1.66 -6.63
CA ARG A 16 15.89 -0.69 -7.47
C ARG A 16 16.59 0.32 -6.58
N LEU A 17 17.92 0.39 -6.63
CA LEU A 17 18.74 1.34 -5.87
C LEU A 17 18.56 1.23 -4.34
N GLN A 18 18.61 0.00 -3.81
CA GLN A 18 18.29 -0.33 -2.41
C GLN A 18 19.50 -0.83 -1.61
N GLN A 19 20.73 -0.58 -2.06
CA GLN A 19 21.96 -1.06 -1.41
C GLN A 19 22.08 -0.67 0.07
N HIS A 20 21.42 0.42 0.49
CA HIS A 20 21.49 0.92 1.86
C HIS A 20 20.53 0.24 2.83
N ASP A 21 19.46 -0.40 2.32
CA ASP A 21 18.39 -0.95 3.16
C ASP A 21 18.24 -2.46 3.03
N ILE A 22 18.74 -3.05 1.94
CA ILE A 22 18.42 -4.44 1.62
C ILE A 22 18.88 -5.42 2.70
N ALA A 23 20.04 -5.19 3.33
CA ALA A 23 20.51 -6.00 4.45
C ALA A 23 19.57 -5.90 5.68
N HIS A 24 19.04 -4.71 5.97
CA HIS A 24 18.06 -4.53 7.04
C HIS A 24 16.72 -5.21 6.70
N CYS A 25 16.26 -5.11 5.45
CA CYS A 25 15.06 -5.79 4.96
C CYS A 25 15.18 -7.32 5.14
N LEU A 26 16.29 -7.92 4.69
CA LEU A 26 16.54 -9.36 4.84
C LEU A 26 16.70 -9.80 6.30
N ALA A 27 17.32 -8.96 7.15
CA ALA A 27 17.40 -9.22 8.59
C ALA A 27 16.02 -9.22 9.26
N ALA A 28 15.15 -8.27 8.89
CA ALA A 28 13.78 -8.21 9.40
C ALA A 28 12.94 -9.42 8.92
N LEU A 29 13.21 -9.91 7.71
CA LEU A 29 12.57 -11.09 7.16
C LEU A 29 12.98 -12.36 7.92
N LEU A 30 14.27 -12.55 8.20
CA LEU A 30 14.76 -13.68 8.99
C LEU A 30 14.26 -13.68 10.44
N ALA A 31 13.83 -12.53 10.97
CA ALA A 31 13.27 -12.41 12.31
C ALA A 31 11.79 -12.84 12.41
N GLN A 32 11.15 -13.23 11.30
CA GLN A 32 9.74 -13.62 11.28
C GLN A 32 9.49 -14.99 11.94
N THR A 33 8.34 -15.15 12.60
CA THR A 33 7.92 -16.43 13.22
C THR A 33 7.59 -17.48 12.16
N LEU A 34 6.92 -17.05 11.07
CA LEU A 34 6.69 -17.86 9.89
C LEU A 34 7.77 -17.54 8.84
N GLN A 35 8.70 -18.47 8.65
CA GLN A 35 9.77 -18.33 7.67
C GLN A 35 9.26 -18.60 6.25
N PRO A 36 9.65 -17.77 5.25
CA PRO A 36 9.34 -18.07 3.87
C PRO A 36 10.13 -19.29 3.38
N ARG A 37 9.57 -20.07 2.47
CA ARG A 37 10.26 -21.19 1.81
C ARG A 37 11.42 -20.69 0.95
N SER A 38 11.16 -19.63 0.19
CA SER A 38 12.16 -19.01 -0.66
C SER A 38 11.97 -17.51 -0.75
N VAL A 39 13.08 -16.81 -1.03
CA VAL A 39 13.10 -15.37 -1.27
C VAL A 39 13.62 -15.14 -2.68
N VAL A 40 12.86 -14.41 -3.49
CA VAL A 40 13.28 -13.99 -4.82
C VAL A 40 13.48 -12.49 -4.83
N LEU A 41 14.73 -12.05 -4.92
CA LEU A 41 15.06 -10.65 -5.11
C LEU A 41 15.22 -10.36 -6.60
N VAL A 42 14.52 -9.35 -7.10
CA VAL A 42 14.63 -8.91 -8.49
C VAL A 42 15.22 -7.51 -8.52
N ASP A 43 16.49 -7.42 -8.90
CA ASP A 43 17.18 -6.16 -9.11
C ASP A 43 16.84 -5.60 -10.50
N ASP A 44 15.95 -4.62 -10.50
CA ASP A 44 15.43 -3.89 -11.66
C ASP A 44 16.28 -2.63 -11.96
N GLY A 45 17.49 -2.54 -11.39
CA GLY A 45 18.40 -1.38 -11.48
C GLY A 45 18.99 -1.11 -12.87
N GLY A 46 19.01 -2.08 -13.78
CA GLY A 46 19.50 -1.90 -15.15
C GLY A 46 20.89 -1.28 -15.22
N ILE A 47 21.06 -0.21 -16.01
CA ILE A 47 22.32 0.56 -16.13
C ILE A 47 22.63 1.36 -14.86
N GLU A 48 21.61 1.71 -14.07
CA GLU A 48 21.73 2.40 -12.79
C GLU A 48 21.97 1.41 -11.63
N ARG A 49 22.46 0.19 -11.89
CA ARG A 49 22.63 -0.82 -10.84
C ARG A 49 23.61 -0.35 -9.77
N ASP A 50 23.28 -0.64 -8.52
CA ASP A 50 24.09 -0.35 -7.34
C ASP A 50 24.52 -1.67 -6.64
N GLY A 51 25.04 -1.59 -5.42
CA GLY A 51 25.48 -2.77 -4.67
C GLY A 51 24.36 -3.70 -4.19
N THR A 52 23.07 -3.45 -4.51
CA THR A 52 21.93 -4.18 -3.94
C THR A 52 22.05 -5.70 -4.10
N ALA A 53 22.27 -6.18 -5.32
CA ALA A 53 22.34 -7.62 -5.60
C ALA A 53 23.53 -8.30 -4.90
N ALA A 54 24.70 -7.65 -4.87
CA ALA A 54 25.90 -8.16 -4.21
C ALA A 54 25.68 -8.30 -2.69
N ILE A 55 25.21 -7.22 -2.05
CA ILE A 55 24.92 -7.21 -0.60
C ILE A 55 23.90 -8.28 -0.23
N ALA A 56 22.85 -8.46 -1.04
CA ALA A 56 21.83 -9.47 -0.79
C ALA A 56 22.40 -10.90 -0.84
N ARG A 57 23.28 -11.19 -1.81
CA ARG A 57 23.96 -12.51 -1.91
C ARG A 57 24.86 -12.77 -0.73
N GLU A 58 25.70 -11.80 -0.35
CA GLU A 58 26.60 -11.91 0.80
C GLU A 58 25.82 -12.13 2.09
N PHE A 59 24.76 -11.34 2.31
CA PHE A 59 23.90 -11.47 3.48
C PHE A 59 23.23 -12.85 3.53
N ALA A 60 22.74 -13.34 2.39
CA ALA A 60 22.10 -14.64 2.31
C ALA A 60 23.07 -15.79 2.57
N ALA A 61 24.28 -15.73 2.00
CA ALA A 61 25.34 -16.70 2.24
C ALA A 61 25.74 -16.77 3.71
N ALA A 62 25.88 -15.61 4.38
CA ALA A 62 26.22 -15.54 5.81
C ALA A 62 25.13 -16.08 6.74
N ASN A 63 23.89 -16.20 6.26
CA ASN A 63 22.73 -16.59 7.07
C ASN A 63 22.06 -17.89 6.61
N GLY A 64 22.54 -18.54 5.56
CA GLY A 64 21.90 -19.72 4.97
C GLY A 64 20.49 -19.43 4.43
N LEU A 65 20.21 -18.19 4.02
CA LEU A 65 18.91 -17.81 3.48
C LEU A 65 18.76 -18.35 2.04
N SER A 66 17.65 -19.04 1.77
CA SER A 66 17.28 -19.46 0.41
C SER A 66 16.90 -18.24 -0.44
N LEU A 67 17.91 -17.61 -1.05
CA LEU A 67 17.77 -16.40 -1.86
C LEU A 67 18.11 -16.67 -3.33
N ARG A 68 17.15 -16.42 -4.22
CA ARG A 68 17.36 -16.30 -5.67
C ARG A 68 17.44 -14.84 -6.06
N VAL A 69 18.57 -14.40 -6.59
CA VAL A 69 18.74 -13.03 -7.12
C VAL A 69 18.62 -13.03 -8.64
N ILE A 70 17.68 -12.26 -9.17
CA ILE A 70 17.46 -12.05 -10.59
C ILE A 70 17.86 -10.61 -10.93
N GLU A 71 18.86 -10.47 -11.78
CA GLU A 71 19.38 -9.18 -12.23
C GLU A 71 18.89 -8.88 -13.64
N ARG A 72 18.24 -7.72 -13.85
CA ARG A 72 17.73 -7.31 -15.17
C ARG A 72 18.63 -6.27 -15.82
N MET A 73 18.76 -6.34 -17.15
CA MET A 73 19.55 -5.38 -17.93
C MET A 73 18.88 -4.00 -18.04
N TRP A 74 17.55 -3.93 -17.94
CA TRP A 74 16.79 -2.68 -17.94
C TRP A 74 15.62 -2.76 -16.96
N SER A 75 15.21 -1.62 -16.43
CA SER A 75 14.07 -1.53 -15.52
C SER A 75 12.76 -1.69 -16.29
N ILE A 76 11.93 -2.65 -15.87
CA ILE A 76 10.56 -2.83 -16.38
C ILE A 76 9.49 -2.61 -15.30
N GLY A 77 9.92 -2.25 -14.09
CA GLY A 77 9.05 -1.93 -12.96
C GLY A 77 8.64 -3.15 -12.15
N ARG A 78 7.87 -2.85 -11.09
CA ARG A 78 7.45 -3.82 -10.08
C ARG A 78 6.32 -4.74 -10.55
N GLY A 79 5.36 -4.24 -11.32
CA GLY A 79 4.24 -5.04 -11.85
C GLY A 79 4.69 -6.32 -12.58
N PRO A 80 5.61 -6.25 -13.56
CA PRO A 80 6.15 -7.43 -14.23
C PRO A 80 6.89 -8.40 -13.30
N THR A 81 7.50 -7.92 -12.22
CA THR A 81 8.13 -8.77 -11.20
C THR A 81 7.10 -9.64 -10.48
N ILE A 82 6.04 -9.02 -9.94
CA ILE A 82 4.95 -9.72 -9.26
C ILE A 82 4.30 -10.72 -10.24
N LYS A 83 3.96 -10.26 -11.44
CA LYS A 83 3.36 -11.11 -12.49
C LYS A 83 4.18 -12.37 -12.77
N ARG A 84 5.50 -12.22 -12.96
CA ARG A 84 6.40 -13.34 -13.25
C ARG A 84 6.45 -14.32 -12.09
N GLN A 85 6.57 -13.83 -10.86
CA GLN A 85 6.63 -14.71 -9.69
C GLN A 85 5.30 -15.42 -9.43
N ALA A 86 4.15 -14.76 -9.63
CA ALA A 86 2.84 -15.39 -9.55
C ALA A 86 2.65 -16.58 -10.51
N ARG A 87 3.37 -16.60 -11.63
CA ARG A 87 3.34 -17.67 -12.64
C ARG A 87 4.38 -18.75 -12.40
N GLU A 88 5.57 -18.37 -11.96
CA GLU A 88 6.69 -19.30 -11.72
C GLU A 88 6.61 -20.01 -10.37
N SER A 89 6.01 -19.39 -9.35
CA SER A 89 5.88 -19.97 -8.02
C SER A 89 4.65 -20.87 -7.91
N ASP A 90 4.85 -22.03 -7.29
CA ASP A 90 3.80 -22.95 -6.86
C ASP A 90 3.31 -22.68 -5.42
N ALA A 91 3.88 -21.71 -4.70
CA ALA A 91 3.50 -21.37 -3.34
C ALA A 91 2.02 -20.97 -3.23
N ASP A 92 1.44 -21.10 -2.04
CA ASP A 92 0.05 -20.69 -1.82
C ASP A 92 -0.08 -19.16 -1.64
N VAL A 93 0.94 -18.56 -1.03
CA VAL A 93 1.02 -17.13 -0.73
C VAL A 93 2.25 -16.53 -1.41
N GLU A 94 2.02 -15.46 -2.16
CA GLU A 94 3.07 -14.58 -2.67
C GLU A 94 3.12 -13.34 -1.78
N PHE A 95 4.22 -13.17 -1.04
CA PHE A 95 4.44 -12.04 -0.16
C PHE A 95 5.35 -11.02 -0.84
N VAL A 96 4.78 -9.89 -1.26
CA VAL A 96 5.54 -8.83 -1.92
C VAL A 96 6.05 -7.85 -0.86
N LEU A 97 7.38 -7.70 -0.80
CA LEU A 97 8.08 -6.89 0.19
C LEU A 97 9.03 -5.91 -0.49
N ASP A 98 8.93 -4.62 -0.22
CA ASP A 98 9.88 -3.65 -0.73
C ASP A 98 11.24 -3.77 -0.02
N GLY A 99 12.35 -3.70 -0.76
CA GLY A 99 13.69 -3.81 -0.17
C GLY A 99 14.13 -2.64 0.73
N ASP A 100 13.31 -1.58 0.83
CA ASP A 100 13.45 -0.49 1.79
C ASP A 100 12.45 -0.56 2.96
N THR A 101 11.80 -1.72 3.13
CA THR A 101 10.81 -1.99 4.19
C THR A 101 11.32 -3.01 5.21
N LEU A 102 11.09 -2.71 6.48
CA LEU A 102 11.42 -3.51 7.65
C LEU A 102 10.13 -4.02 8.30
N LEU A 103 10.00 -5.33 8.45
CA LEU A 103 8.91 -5.93 9.24
C LEU A 103 9.25 -5.79 10.73
N HIS A 104 8.52 -4.91 11.44
CA HIS A 104 8.77 -4.67 12.86
C HIS A 104 8.15 -5.76 13.73
N SER A 105 6.92 -6.15 13.41
CA SER A 105 6.24 -7.27 14.07
C SER A 105 6.90 -8.59 13.65
N ALA A 106 7.37 -9.39 14.61
CA ALA A 106 7.93 -10.71 14.33
C ALA A 106 6.89 -11.69 13.76
N ASP A 107 5.61 -11.48 14.06
CA ASP A 107 4.47 -12.28 13.59
C ASP A 107 3.78 -11.69 12.36
N TYR A 108 4.42 -10.76 11.63
CA TYR A 108 3.79 -10.03 10.52
C TYR A 108 3.30 -10.97 9.42
N ILE A 109 4.20 -11.82 8.89
CA ILE A 109 3.87 -12.75 7.81
C ILE A 109 2.84 -13.77 8.28
N GLU A 110 3.07 -14.37 9.46
CA GLU A 110 2.16 -15.36 10.06
C GLU A 110 0.72 -14.83 10.15
N ARG A 111 0.55 -13.59 10.66
CA ARG A 111 -0.76 -12.99 10.79
C ARG A 111 -1.41 -12.64 9.46
N CYS A 112 -0.62 -12.20 8.48
CA CYS A 112 -1.14 -11.96 7.13
C CYS A 112 -1.64 -13.26 6.50
N VAL A 113 -0.87 -14.35 6.61
CA VAL A 113 -1.25 -15.67 6.09
C VAL A 113 -2.49 -16.20 6.79
N ARG A 114 -2.54 -16.12 8.12
CA ARG A 114 -3.73 -16.54 8.88
C ARG A 114 -5.00 -15.81 8.42
N GLU A 115 -4.94 -14.48 8.30
CA GLU A 115 -6.08 -13.68 7.87
C GLU A 115 -6.53 -14.02 6.43
N LEU A 116 -5.58 -14.30 5.51
CA LEU A 116 -5.90 -14.70 4.12
C LEU A 116 -6.74 -15.98 4.05
N TYR A 117 -6.63 -16.86 5.05
CA TYR A 117 -7.27 -18.18 5.07
C TYR A 117 -8.50 -18.24 5.97
N GLU A 118 -8.56 -17.42 7.02
CA GLU A 118 -9.71 -17.35 7.93
C GLU A 118 -10.94 -16.70 7.27
N GLY A 119 -10.75 -15.83 6.27
CA GLY A 119 -11.84 -15.22 5.52
C GLY A 119 -11.93 -15.66 4.06
N VAL A 120 -13.06 -16.23 3.65
CA VAL A 120 -13.38 -16.50 2.24
C VAL A 120 -13.45 -15.18 1.48
N GLY A 121 -12.77 -15.15 0.34
CA GLY A 121 -12.73 -14.00 -0.54
C GLY A 121 -11.81 -12.87 -0.07
N ILE A 122 -10.93 -13.09 0.92
CA ILE A 122 -9.80 -12.19 1.16
C ILE A 122 -8.71 -12.55 0.15
N ALA A 123 -8.29 -11.58 -0.66
CA ALA A 123 -7.27 -11.80 -1.68
C ALA A 123 -5.93 -11.17 -1.33
N SER A 124 -5.93 -10.10 -0.53
CA SER A 124 -4.73 -9.44 -0.07
C SER A 124 -4.84 -9.03 1.40
N VAL A 125 -3.73 -9.12 2.12
CA VAL A 125 -3.60 -8.66 3.51
C VAL A 125 -2.31 -7.87 3.65
N CYS A 126 -2.38 -6.70 4.29
CA CYS A 126 -1.21 -5.91 4.66
C CYS A 126 -1.29 -5.47 6.13
N GLY A 127 -0.17 -5.12 6.73
CA GLY A 127 -0.12 -4.46 8.04
C GLY A 127 -0.19 -2.93 7.93
N VAL A 128 0.01 -2.26 9.07
CA VAL A 128 0.24 -0.81 9.16
C VAL A 128 1.67 -0.51 8.74
N VAL A 129 1.84 0.53 7.93
CA VAL A 129 3.15 1.05 7.50
C VAL A 129 3.42 2.42 8.13
N GLN A 130 4.57 2.57 8.75
CA GLN A 130 5.07 3.83 9.31
C GLN A 130 6.42 4.23 8.72
N PRO A 131 6.84 5.50 8.84
CA PRO A 131 8.17 5.92 8.43
C PRO A 131 9.27 5.16 9.19
N MET A 132 10.32 4.77 8.47
CA MET A 132 11.52 4.20 9.05
C MET A 132 12.38 5.29 9.69
N ARG A 133 12.79 5.06 10.94
CA ARG A 133 13.69 5.92 11.69
C ARG A 133 15.03 5.20 11.91
N GLY A 134 16.08 5.97 12.20
CA GLY A 134 17.41 5.41 12.46
C GLY A 134 17.45 4.44 13.64
N GLU A 135 16.54 4.58 14.61
CA GLU A 135 16.43 3.63 15.74
C GLU A 135 15.99 2.24 15.30
N HIS A 136 15.08 2.13 14.31
CA HIS A 136 14.61 0.86 13.78
C HIS A 136 15.73 0.10 13.08
N ARG A 137 16.58 0.82 12.32
CA ARG A 137 17.73 0.24 11.64
C ARG A 137 18.81 -0.21 12.63
N ARG A 138 19.12 0.61 13.63
CA ARG A 138 20.04 0.25 14.72
C ARG A 138 19.57 -0.97 15.52
N ALA A 139 18.26 -1.17 15.67
CA ALA A 139 17.74 -2.36 16.33
C ALA A 139 18.05 -3.63 15.51
N LEU A 140 17.86 -3.59 14.20
CA LEU A 140 18.18 -4.71 13.30
C LEU A 140 19.68 -4.95 13.15
N GLU A 141 20.50 -3.90 13.17
CA GLU A 141 21.96 -4.01 13.17
C GLU A 141 22.46 -4.87 14.34
N ARG A 142 21.78 -4.84 15.49
CA ARG A 142 22.11 -5.68 16.66
C ARG A 142 21.59 -7.11 16.57
N SER A 143 20.80 -7.45 15.55
CA SER A 143 20.24 -8.79 15.41
C SER A 143 21.34 -9.82 15.09
N PRO A 144 21.19 -11.09 15.53
CA PRO A 144 22.17 -12.13 15.23
C PRO A 144 22.43 -12.32 13.72
N ALA A 145 21.39 -12.17 12.89
CA ALA A 145 21.50 -12.33 11.45
C ALA A 145 22.36 -11.23 10.81
N PHE A 146 22.19 -9.99 11.26
CA PHE A 146 22.97 -8.86 10.76
C PHE A 146 24.42 -8.95 11.25
N GLN A 147 24.64 -9.34 12.50
CA GLN A 147 25.99 -9.51 13.07
C GLN A 147 26.78 -10.64 12.39
N ARG A 148 26.13 -11.73 11.98
CA ARG A 148 26.78 -12.79 11.18
C ARG A 148 27.31 -12.27 9.85
N TRP A 149 26.53 -11.46 9.15
CA TRP A 149 26.95 -10.84 7.88
C TRP A 149 28.10 -9.85 8.06
N LEU A 150 28.13 -9.11 9.18
CA LEU A 150 29.22 -8.17 9.45
C LEU A 150 30.55 -8.81 9.86
N HIS A 151 30.57 -10.10 10.22
CA HIS A 151 31.78 -10.80 10.68
C HIS A 151 32.54 -10.06 11.81
N GLY A 152 31.82 -9.36 12.69
CA GLY A 152 32.40 -8.57 13.78
C GLY A 152 32.83 -7.14 13.41
N GLU A 153 32.66 -6.72 12.16
CA GLU A 153 32.91 -5.35 11.74
C GLU A 153 31.81 -4.38 12.18
N ALA A 154 32.17 -3.11 12.38
CA ALA A 154 31.21 -2.07 12.70
C ALA A 154 30.49 -1.58 11.43
N TYR A 155 29.18 -1.84 11.33
CA TYR A 155 28.36 -1.27 10.25
C TYR A 155 28.29 0.26 10.35
N ARG A 156 28.60 0.93 9.24
CA ARG A 156 28.52 2.39 9.13
C ARG A 156 27.33 2.75 8.27
N ASP A 157 26.21 3.11 8.90
CA ASP A 157 24.99 3.52 8.20
C ASP A 157 25.24 4.76 7.29
N PRO A 158 25.13 4.61 5.95
CA PRO A 158 25.30 5.72 5.02
C PRO A 158 24.28 6.85 5.21
N ARG A 159 23.08 6.53 5.73
CA ARG A 159 22.01 7.52 5.96
C ARG A 159 22.23 8.37 7.21
N ALA A 160 23.06 7.91 8.15
CA ALA A 160 23.44 8.70 9.31
C ALA A 160 24.25 9.95 8.93
N ARG A 161 24.92 9.95 7.76
CA ARG A 161 25.80 11.04 7.27
C ARG A 161 25.08 12.18 6.55
N ARG A 162 23.75 12.28 6.64
CA ARG A 162 23.00 13.37 5.98
C ARG A 162 23.37 14.74 6.59
N GLY A 163 23.61 15.74 5.73
CA GLY A 163 23.80 17.13 6.15
C GLY A 163 22.60 17.67 6.96
N ARG A 164 22.82 18.70 7.79
CA ARG A 164 21.79 19.25 8.71
C ARG A 164 20.47 19.59 7.99
N LEU A 165 20.54 20.29 6.84
CA LEU A 165 19.37 20.62 6.03
C LEU A 165 18.59 19.38 5.57
N ARG A 166 19.31 18.38 5.02
CA ARG A 166 18.70 17.15 4.52
C ARG A 166 18.08 16.31 5.64
N ARG A 167 18.64 16.35 6.85
CA ARG A 167 18.02 15.75 8.04
C ARG A 167 16.73 16.46 8.44
N GLY A 168 16.70 17.80 8.39
CA GLY A 168 15.49 18.58 8.65
C GLY A 168 14.36 18.28 7.65
N LEU A 169 14.68 18.26 6.34
CA LEU A 169 13.70 17.93 5.30
C LEU A 169 13.21 16.47 5.39
N GLN A 170 14.10 15.54 5.74
CA GLN A 170 13.70 14.16 6.01
C GLN A 170 12.75 14.10 7.19
N TRP A 171 13.11 14.71 8.32
CA TRP A 171 12.30 14.68 9.54
C TRP A 171 10.90 15.28 9.32
N LEU A 172 10.79 16.42 8.63
CA LEU A 172 9.48 16.98 8.27
C LEU A 172 8.69 16.04 7.37
N GLY A 173 9.35 15.39 6.40
CA GLY A 173 8.74 14.38 5.55
C GLY A 173 8.21 13.18 6.35
N ASP A 174 9.01 12.69 7.29
CA ASP A 174 8.66 11.57 8.17
C ASP A 174 7.46 11.94 9.06
N VAL A 175 7.46 13.11 9.70
CA VAL A 175 6.33 13.56 10.56
C VAL A 175 5.05 13.71 9.74
N HIS A 176 5.13 14.27 8.53
CA HIS A 176 3.98 14.36 7.64
C HIS A 176 3.48 12.97 7.21
N ARG A 177 4.39 12.05 6.89
CA ARG A 177 4.03 10.68 6.50
C ARG A 177 3.45 9.89 7.67
N GLU A 178 3.99 10.03 8.86
CA GLU A 178 3.49 9.40 10.08
C GLU A 178 2.05 9.82 10.37
N THR A 179 1.77 11.13 10.42
CA THR A 179 0.44 11.67 10.67
C THR A 179 -0.57 11.25 9.59
N SER A 180 -0.18 11.36 8.31
CA SER A 180 -1.02 10.92 7.20
C SER A 180 -1.28 9.41 7.22
N CYS A 181 -0.27 8.61 7.59
CA CYS A 181 -0.41 7.17 7.74
C CYS A 181 -1.33 6.79 8.89
N LEU A 182 -1.26 7.46 10.05
CA LEU A 182 -2.14 7.21 11.17
C LEU A 182 -3.60 7.56 10.84
N LEU A 183 -3.83 8.72 10.22
CA LEU A 183 -5.17 9.12 9.78
C LEU A 183 -5.74 8.13 8.76
N GLN A 184 -4.98 7.83 7.69
CA GLN A 184 -5.45 6.92 6.65
C GLN A 184 -5.63 5.50 7.16
N GLN A 185 -4.63 4.94 7.84
CA GLN A 185 -4.62 3.53 8.20
C GLN A 185 -5.44 3.30 9.46
N CYS A 186 -5.24 4.04 10.54
CA CYS A 186 -5.86 3.72 11.83
C CYS A 186 -7.27 4.28 11.99
N PHE A 187 -7.67 5.27 11.18
CA PHE A 187 -9.02 5.84 11.22
C PHE A 187 -9.83 5.50 9.95
N ILE A 188 -9.39 5.97 8.78
CA ILE A 188 -10.16 5.81 7.53
C ILE A 188 -10.27 4.32 7.14
N ASN A 189 -9.17 3.60 7.04
CA ASN A 189 -9.16 2.19 6.66
C ASN A 189 -9.86 1.32 7.71
N ARG A 190 -9.76 1.66 9.00
CA ARG A 190 -10.53 1.01 10.07
C ARG A 190 -12.04 1.19 9.88
N GLY A 191 -12.48 2.40 9.54
CA GLY A 191 -13.87 2.68 9.17
C GLY A 191 -14.31 1.90 7.93
N GLN A 192 -13.48 1.86 6.89
CA GLN A 192 -13.75 1.08 5.67
C GLN A 192 -13.90 -0.42 5.97
N MET A 193 -13.02 -0.98 6.80
CA MET A 193 -13.11 -2.38 7.21
C MET A 193 -14.39 -2.67 7.99
N ALA A 194 -14.80 -1.77 8.90
CA ALA A 194 -16.04 -1.93 9.65
C ALA A 194 -17.30 -1.82 8.75
N LEU A 195 -17.30 -0.88 7.80
CA LEU A 195 -18.47 -0.58 6.95
C LEU A 195 -18.57 -1.43 5.68
N PHE A 196 -17.45 -1.93 5.17
CA PHE A 196 -17.39 -2.60 3.85
C PHE A 196 -16.66 -3.94 3.87
N GLY A 197 -16.06 -4.32 5.01
CA GLY A 197 -15.35 -5.59 5.18
C GLY A 197 -13.95 -5.63 4.58
N GLY A 198 -13.40 -4.49 4.13
CA GLY A 198 -12.07 -4.37 3.55
C GLY A 198 -11.66 -2.92 3.28
N VAL A 199 -10.47 -2.72 2.72
CA VAL A 199 -9.90 -1.43 2.32
C VAL A 199 -9.87 -1.29 0.81
N VAL A 200 -9.92 -0.05 0.31
CA VAL A 200 -9.91 0.20 -1.15
C VAL A 200 -8.56 -0.17 -1.76
N VAL A 201 -7.47 0.31 -1.17
CA VAL A 201 -6.10 0.07 -1.63
C VAL A 201 -5.23 -0.26 -0.41
N PRO A 202 -4.63 -1.46 -0.33
CA PRO A 202 -3.63 -1.79 0.68
C PRO A 202 -2.34 -0.99 0.41
N ARG A 203 -1.53 -0.76 1.46
CA ARG A 203 -0.23 -0.09 1.29
C ARG A 203 0.76 -1.07 0.66
N GLY A 204 1.34 -0.68 -0.49
CA GLY A 204 2.22 -1.49 -1.33
C GLY A 204 3.43 -2.15 -0.67
N ASN A 205 3.90 -1.66 0.47
CA ASN A 205 5.27 -1.95 0.92
C ASN A 205 5.49 -3.38 1.46
N ALA A 206 4.44 -4.02 1.98
CA ALA A 206 4.49 -5.37 2.52
C ALA A 206 3.08 -5.98 2.45
N ILE A 207 2.80 -6.75 1.39
CA ILE A 207 1.47 -7.31 1.12
C ILE A 207 1.57 -8.81 0.88
N ALA A 208 0.76 -9.58 1.60
CA ALA A 208 0.51 -10.98 1.33
C ALA A 208 -0.65 -11.13 0.35
N TYR A 209 -0.45 -11.87 -0.73
CA TYR A 209 -1.51 -12.21 -1.67
C TYR A 209 -1.74 -13.71 -1.74
N ARG A 210 -3.00 -14.12 -1.96
CA ARG A 210 -3.28 -15.48 -2.45
C ARG A 210 -2.72 -15.58 -3.87
N ARG A 211 -1.63 -16.32 -4.05
CA ARG A 211 -0.86 -16.36 -5.30
C ARG A 211 -1.73 -16.74 -6.50
N ARG A 212 -2.64 -17.70 -6.33
CA ARG A 212 -3.63 -18.10 -7.35
C ARG A 212 -4.45 -16.91 -7.87
N TYR A 213 -4.92 -16.02 -6.99
CA TYR A 213 -5.75 -14.89 -7.41
C TYR A 213 -4.95 -13.84 -8.17
N ILE A 214 -3.67 -13.64 -7.81
CA ILE A 214 -2.78 -12.74 -8.54
C ILE A 214 -2.48 -13.29 -9.92
N LYS A 215 -2.19 -14.59 -10.03
CA LYS A 215 -2.00 -15.26 -11.32
C LYS A 215 -3.24 -15.12 -12.20
N ASP A 216 -4.41 -15.47 -11.69
CA ASP A 216 -5.69 -15.40 -12.41
C ASP A 216 -6.01 -13.96 -12.86
N LEU A 217 -5.65 -12.97 -12.04
CA LEU A 217 -5.78 -11.55 -12.38
C LEU A 217 -4.88 -11.18 -13.55
N PHE A 218 -3.58 -11.52 -13.51
CA PHE A 218 -2.68 -11.18 -14.60
C PHE A 218 -3.04 -11.91 -15.89
N ASP A 219 -3.43 -13.18 -15.83
CA ASP A 219 -3.86 -13.94 -17.00
C ASP A 219 -5.09 -13.31 -17.70
N ARG A 220 -5.94 -12.61 -16.93
CA ARG A 220 -7.11 -11.91 -17.46
C ARG A 220 -6.80 -10.51 -18.01
N TYR A 221 -6.04 -9.71 -17.27
CA TYR A 221 -5.85 -8.29 -17.58
C TYR A 221 -4.65 -8.02 -18.49
N GLU A 222 -3.62 -8.88 -18.50
CA GLU A 222 -2.43 -8.71 -19.36
C GLU A 222 -2.79 -8.69 -20.87
N PRO A 223 -3.69 -9.53 -21.41
CA PRO A 223 -4.06 -9.42 -22.83
C PRO A 223 -4.67 -8.08 -23.22
N VAL A 224 -5.24 -7.34 -22.26
CA VAL A 224 -5.91 -6.05 -22.48
C VAL A 224 -4.97 -4.87 -22.22
N HIS A 225 -4.14 -4.97 -21.18
CA HIS A 225 -3.32 -3.86 -20.67
C HIS A 225 -1.82 -4.01 -20.96
N GLY A 226 -1.38 -5.18 -21.39
CA GLY A 226 0.03 -5.53 -21.48
C GLY A 226 0.73 -5.57 -20.12
N ASP A 227 2.03 -5.31 -20.14
CA ASP A 227 2.92 -5.46 -18.98
C ASP A 227 3.00 -4.20 -18.10
N GLN A 228 2.60 -3.05 -18.63
CA GLN A 228 2.79 -1.76 -17.98
C GLN A 228 1.54 -1.36 -17.20
N LEU A 229 1.52 -1.70 -15.91
CA LEU A 229 0.59 -1.13 -14.94
C LEU A 229 1.06 0.25 -14.44
N ASP A 230 1.48 1.14 -15.36
CA ASP A 230 1.79 2.59 -15.22
C ASP A 230 2.13 3.14 -13.81
N GLY A 231 3.04 2.48 -13.07
CA GLY A 231 3.53 2.90 -11.75
C GLY A 231 2.46 2.94 -10.64
N ALA A 232 1.45 2.07 -10.76
CA ALA A 232 0.26 2.02 -9.91
C ALA A 232 -0.20 0.58 -9.64
N GLU A 233 0.71 -0.39 -9.69
CA GLU A 233 0.39 -1.82 -9.67
C GLU A 233 -0.44 -2.22 -8.44
N ASP A 234 -0.14 -1.71 -7.25
CA ASP A 234 -0.91 -2.05 -6.04
C ASP A 234 -2.34 -1.50 -6.11
N VAL A 235 -2.52 -0.29 -6.65
CA VAL A 235 -3.86 0.29 -6.88
C VAL A 235 -4.62 -0.55 -7.89
N PHE A 236 -3.97 -0.93 -8.99
CA PHE A 236 -4.58 -1.73 -10.04
C PHE A 236 -4.99 -3.11 -9.51
N ILE A 237 -4.07 -3.83 -8.87
CA ILE A 237 -4.31 -5.16 -8.30
C ILE A 237 -5.45 -5.09 -7.29
N ALA A 238 -5.42 -4.12 -6.37
CA ALA A 238 -6.44 -3.98 -5.34
C ALA A 238 -7.84 -3.72 -5.90
N LEU A 239 -7.94 -2.86 -6.92
CA LEU A 239 -9.23 -2.53 -7.55
C LEU A 239 -9.73 -3.66 -8.46
N ALA A 240 -8.84 -4.35 -9.18
CA ALA A 240 -9.20 -5.53 -9.97
C ALA A 240 -9.72 -6.66 -9.08
N LEU A 241 -9.06 -6.94 -7.95
CA LEU A 241 -9.53 -7.90 -6.95
C LEU A 241 -10.89 -7.47 -6.38
N ALA A 242 -11.06 -6.19 -6.04
CA ALA A 242 -12.33 -5.66 -5.56
C ALA A 242 -13.45 -5.77 -6.62
N GLN A 243 -13.12 -5.59 -7.91
CA GLN A 243 -14.07 -5.72 -9.02
C GLN A 243 -14.57 -7.17 -9.16
N GLU A 244 -13.73 -8.16 -8.91
CA GLU A 244 -14.16 -9.58 -8.86
C GLU A 244 -14.95 -9.92 -7.59
N GLY A 245 -14.90 -9.07 -6.57
CA GLY A 245 -15.56 -9.29 -5.28
C GLY A 245 -14.68 -9.85 -4.19
N TYR A 246 -13.36 -9.92 -4.44
CA TYR A 246 -12.40 -10.14 -3.38
C TYR A 246 -12.23 -8.91 -2.50
N ARG A 247 -11.66 -9.12 -1.32
CA ARG A 247 -11.43 -8.09 -0.30
C ARG A 247 -9.93 -7.92 -0.06
N ASN A 248 -9.54 -6.68 0.13
CA ASN A 248 -8.23 -6.30 0.63
C ASN A 248 -8.38 -5.98 2.12
N VAL A 249 -7.53 -6.51 2.98
CA VAL A 249 -7.65 -6.38 4.45
C VAL A 249 -6.38 -5.75 5.02
N GLN A 250 -6.54 -4.97 6.08
CA GLN A 250 -5.43 -4.37 6.80
C GLN A 250 -5.41 -4.83 8.27
N LEU A 251 -4.27 -5.32 8.73
CA LEU A 251 -4.04 -5.72 10.11
C LEU A 251 -3.49 -4.56 10.94
N PHE A 252 -4.28 -4.05 11.87
CA PHE A 252 -3.87 -2.93 12.73
C PHE A 252 -2.77 -3.26 13.75
N GLY A 253 -2.56 -4.55 14.03
CA GLY A 253 -1.54 -5.00 14.98
C GLY A 253 -0.25 -5.51 14.34
N ALA A 254 -0.14 -5.53 13.01
CA ALA A 254 1.08 -5.91 12.30
C ALA A 254 1.74 -4.63 11.76
N LEU A 255 2.97 -4.33 12.17
CA LEU A 255 3.66 -3.07 11.85
C LEU A 255 4.87 -3.32 10.96
N ALA A 256 5.03 -2.47 9.94
CA ALA A 256 6.21 -2.36 9.12
C ALA A 256 6.70 -0.91 9.05
N HIS A 257 8.01 -0.72 8.86
CA HIS A 257 8.64 0.57 8.68
C HIS A 257 9.28 0.66 7.30
N THR A 258 9.00 1.72 6.55
CA THR A 258 9.58 1.91 5.20
C THR A 258 10.26 3.26 5.11
N GLU A 259 11.32 3.36 4.30
CA GLU A 259 11.91 4.67 3.99
C GLU A 259 10.86 5.58 3.35
N GLN A 260 10.82 6.82 3.81
CA GLN A 260 9.98 7.85 3.22
C GLN A 260 10.84 8.89 2.50
N PRO A 261 10.34 9.47 1.39
CA PRO A 261 11.08 10.54 0.76
C PRO A 261 11.06 11.81 1.63
N PRO A 262 12.13 12.62 1.54
CA PRO A 262 12.18 13.92 2.21
C PRO A 262 11.15 14.88 1.63
N LEU A 263 10.87 15.96 2.38
CA LEU A 263 9.83 16.93 2.09
C LEU A 263 9.88 17.50 0.65
N ASP A 264 11.07 17.77 0.11
CA ASP A 264 11.28 18.30 -1.24
C ASP A 264 10.82 17.35 -2.36
N ARG A 265 10.77 16.04 -2.07
CA ARG A 265 10.35 15.00 -3.02
C ARG A 265 8.89 14.58 -2.83
N LEU A 266 8.25 14.94 -1.72
CA LEU A 266 6.86 14.61 -1.44
C LEU A 266 5.88 15.09 -2.52
N PRO A 267 5.96 16.32 -3.07
CA PRO A 267 5.04 16.77 -4.12
C PRO A 267 5.05 15.84 -5.34
N ARG A 268 6.24 15.46 -5.82
CA ARG A 268 6.37 14.57 -6.98
C ARG A 268 5.81 13.17 -6.70
N GLN A 269 5.99 12.66 -5.49
CA GLN A 269 5.42 11.37 -5.10
C GLN A 269 3.90 11.45 -4.98
N SER A 270 3.37 12.49 -4.31
CA SER A 270 1.94 12.73 -4.17
C SER A 270 1.25 12.84 -5.53
N PHE A 271 1.81 13.62 -6.45
CA PHE A 271 1.30 13.74 -7.82
C PHE A 271 1.22 12.38 -8.53
N ARG A 272 2.27 11.56 -8.46
CA ARG A 272 2.28 10.23 -9.07
C ARG A 272 1.22 9.32 -8.46
N GLN A 273 1.09 9.30 -7.13
CA GLN A 273 0.09 8.51 -6.40
C GLN A 273 -1.34 8.96 -6.71
N ALA A 274 -1.60 10.27 -6.80
CA ALA A 274 -2.90 10.81 -7.18
C ALA A 274 -3.26 10.46 -8.62
N ALA A 275 -2.33 10.63 -9.56
CA ALA A 275 -2.55 10.28 -10.96
C ALA A 275 -2.79 8.76 -11.15
N ALA A 276 -2.07 7.92 -10.40
CA ALA A 276 -2.26 6.47 -10.34
C ALA A 276 -3.66 6.09 -9.86
N PHE A 277 -4.09 6.68 -8.74
CA PHE A 277 -5.43 6.47 -8.18
C PHE A 277 -6.55 6.86 -9.16
N LEU A 278 -6.43 8.01 -9.81
CA LEU A 278 -7.44 8.48 -10.78
C LEU A 278 -7.48 7.60 -12.04
N ARG A 279 -6.33 7.08 -12.49
CA ARG A 279 -6.29 6.05 -13.54
C ARG A 279 -7.06 4.80 -13.10
N GLY A 280 -6.82 4.32 -11.89
CA GLY A 280 -7.57 3.19 -11.31
C GLY A 280 -9.07 3.46 -11.24
N CYS A 281 -9.49 4.65 -10.79
CA CYS A 281 -10.90 5.04 -10.75
C CYS A 281 -11.56 5.02 -12.15
N ARG A 282 -10.82 5.43 -13.18
CA ARG A 282 -11.30 5.42 -14.57
C ARG A 282 -11.43 3.99 -15.11
N GLU A 283 -10.44 3.14 -14.83
CA GLU A 283 -10.41 1.76 -15.28
C GLU A 283 -11.53 0.94 -14.64
N PHE A 284 -11.63 1.02 -13.31
CA PHE A 284 -12.61 0.29 -12.53
C PHE A 284 -13.84 1.17 -12.23
N ASN A 285 -14.39 1.79 -13.28
CA ASN A 285 -15.54 2.70 -13.17
C ASN A 285 -16.79 2.00 -12.60
N GLY A 286 -16.89 0.67 -12.74
CA GLY A 286 -17.94 -0.15 -12.16
C GLY A 286 -18.02 0.02 -10.65
N LEU A 287 -16.86 0.05 -9.98
CA LEU A 287 -16.72 0.32 -8.55
C LEU A 287 -17.00 1.80 -8.24
N LEU A 288 -16.39 2.73 -8.97
CA LEU A 288 -16.53 4.17 -8.72
C LEU A 288 -17.99 4.64 -8.76
N LEU A 289 -18.77 4.09 -9.69
CA LEU A 289 -20.17 4.44 -9.89
C LEU A 289 -21.15 3.72 -8.95
N THR A 290 -20.64 3.00 -7.93
CA THR A 290 -21.48 2.29 -6.96
C THR A 290 -22.58 3.17 -6.35
N PRO A 291 -22.32 4.41 -5.90
CA PRO A 291 -23.38 5.24 -5.30
C PRO A 291 -24.60 5.43 -6.22
N PHE A 292 -24.37 5.56 -7.53
CA PHE A 292 -25.42 5.75 -8.53
C PHE A 292 -26.14 4.46 -8.92
N LYS A 293 -25.60 3.30 -8.54
CA LYS A 293 -26.18 1.97 -8.78
C LYS A 293 -26.83 1.36 -7.54
N ALA A 294 -26.62 1.96 -6.36
CA ALA A 294 -27.04 1.41 -5.07
C ALA A 294 -28.55 1.14 -5.00
N TRP A 295 -29.37 1.96 -5.65
CA TRP A 295 -30.82 1.76 -5.72
C TRP A 295 -31.21 0.45 -6.43
N ARG A 296 -30.50 0.06 -7.51
CA ARG A 296 -30.75 -1.21 -8.22
C ARG A 296 -30.45 -2.43 -7.35
N ARG A 297 -29.48 -2.30 -6.44
CA ARG A 297 -29.15 -3.35 -5.49
C ARG A 297 -30.21 -3.50 -4.40
N TRP A 298 -30.80 -2.39 -3.96
CA TRP A 298 -31.89 -2.41 -2.99
C TRP A 298 -33.15 -3.07 -3.56
N LEU A 299 -33.41 -2.88 -4.85
CA LEU A 299 -34.51 -3.53 -5.58
C LEU A 299 -34.26 -5.01 -5.89
N ARG A 300 -33.05 -5.53 -5.69
CA ARG A 300 -32.73 -6.93 -6.03
C ARG A 300 -33.29 -7.88 -4.96
N PRO A 301 -34.08 -8.90 -5.32
CA PRO A 301 -34.47 -9.94 -4.38
C PRO A 301 -33.23 -10.63 -3.84
N ARG A 302 -33.08 -10.66 -2.51
CA ARG A 302 -31.96 -11.33 -1.85
C ARG A 302 -32.12 -12.85 -2.06
N PRO A 303 -31.14 -13.54 -2.67
CA PRO A 303 -31.21 -14.99 -2.79
C PRO A 303 -31.26 -15.60 -1.39
N ARG A 304 -32.17 -16.57 -1.19
CA ARG A 304 -32.28 -17.32 0.07
C ARG A 304 -31.00 -18.14 0.24
N VAL A 305 -30.14 -17.72 1.17
CA VAL A 305 -28.90 -18.44 1.52
C VAL A 305 -29.27 -19.65 2.36
N ALA A 306 -28.91 -20.85 1.90
CA ALA A 306 -29.16 -22.11 2.62
C ALA A 306 -28.47 -22.11 4.00
N THR A 307 -29.15 -22.65 5.01
CA THR A 307 -28.74 -22.61 6.43
C THR A 307 -27.36 -23.23 6.69
N GLU A 308 -26.93 -24.18 5.86
CA GLU A 308 -25.61 -24.82 5.93
C GLU A 308 -24.45 -23.88 5.58
N GLN A 309 -24.69 -22.86 4.76
CA GLN A 309 -23.69 -21.84 4.39
C GLN A 309 -23.39 -20.85 5.54
N ARG A 310 -24.08 -20.95 6.68
CA ARG A 310 -23.87 -20.12 7.89
C ARG A 310 -22.79 -20.67 8.84
N ARG A 311 -22.19 -21.84 8.56
CA ARG A 311 -21.12 -22.42 9.41
C ARG A 311 -19.81 -21.65 9.34
N VAL A 312 -19.56 -20.88 8.27
CA VAL A 312 -18.41 -19.98 8.19
C VAL A 312 -18.80 -18.61 8.77
N ARG A 313 -18.18 -18.21 9.89
CA ARG A 313 -18.39 -16.91 10.55
C ARG A 313 -17.72 -15.78 9.74
N GLU A 314 -18.28 -15.43 8.59
CA GLU A 314 -17.88 -14.26 7.83
C GLU A 314 -18.89 -13.13 7.99
N ALA A 315 -18.44 -12.00 8.55
CA ALA A 315 -19.26 -10.80 8.68
C ALA A 315 -19.63 -10.18 7.31
N TYR A 316 -18.82 -10.41 6.26
CA TYR A 316 -19.03 -9.87 4.92
C TYR A 316 -18.81 -10.92 3.84
N ARG A 317 -19.90 -11.38 3.20
CA ARG A 317 -19.86 -12.25 2.03
C ARG A 317 -20.42 -11.52 0.82
N GLN A 318 -19.63 -11.36 -0.23
CA GLN A 318 -20.07 -10.77 -1.49
C GLN A 318 -20.12 -11.85 -2.58
N PRO A 319 -21.03 -11.74 -3.56
CA PRO A 319 -20.98 -12.63 -4.71
C PRO A 319 -19.76 -12.28 -5.56
N PHE A 320 -19.11 -13.31 -6.10
CA PHE A 320 -18.00 -13.15 -7.02
C PHE A 320 -18.49 -12.80 -8.43
N GLY A 321 -17.60 -12.16 -9.20
CA GLY A 321 -17.79 -11.86 -10.62
C GLY A 321 -17.89 -10.36 -10.92
N GLU A 322 -17.19 -9.96 -11.97
CA GLU A 322 -17.16 -8.59 -12.47
C GLU A 322 -18.53 -8.07 -12.95
N ARG A 323 -19.33 -8.93 -13.60
CA ARG A 323 -20.66 -8.55 -14.11
C ARG A 323 -21.54 -7.94 -13.02
N LEU A 324 -21.49 -8.51 -11.82
CA LEU A 324 -22.21 -8.01 -10.66
C LEU A 324 -21.80 -6.56 -10.33
N THR A 325 -20.51 -6.28 -10.38
CA THR A 325 -19.94 -4.95 -10.12
C THR A 325 -20.42 -3.93 -11.15
N HIS A 326 -20.46 -4.31 -12.42
CA HIS A 326 -20.96 -3.43 -13.48
C HIS A 326 -22.45 -3.14 -13.34
N GLU A 327 -23.26 -4.13 -12.98
CA GLU A 327 -24.72 -3.97 -12.87
C GLU A 327 -25.16 -3.26 -11.59
N TYR A 328 -24.55 -3.60 -10.45
CA TYR A 328 -25.02 -3.19 -9.12
C TYR A 328 -24.01 -2.40 -8.28
N GLY A 329 -22.75 -2.31 -8.72
CA GLY A 329 -21.65 -1.80 -7.89
C GLY A 329 -21.32 -2.74 -6.72
N ARG A 330 -20.42 -2.29 -5.84
CA ARG A 330 -20.01 -3.03 -4.63
C ARG A 330 -19.87 -2.08 -3.43
N PRO A 331 -20.17 -2.52 -2.19
CA PRO A 331 -20.06 -1.66 -1.00
C PRO A 331 -18.77 -0.83 -0.94
N ILE A 332 -17.62 -1.47 -1.19
CA ILE A 332 -16.31 -0.81 -1.17
C ILE A 332 -16.18 0.33 -2.20
N GLY A 333 -16.99 0.31 -3.25
CA GLY A 333 -17.09 1.39 -4.22
C GLY A 333 -17.61 2.71 -3.64
N TRP A 334 -18.33 2.70 -2.52
CA TRP A 334 -18.65 3.93 -1.78
C TRP A 334 -17.40 4.59 -1.21
N ALA A 335 -16.50 3.80 -0.61
CA ALA A 335 -15.23 4.32 -0.12
C ALA A 335 -14.38 4.88 -1.26
N LEU A 336 -14.30 4.16 -2.39
CA LEU A 336 -13.58 4.63 -3.58
C LEU A 336 -14.15 5.96 -4.09
N PHE A 337 -15.48 6.08 -4.19
CA PHE A 337 -16.16 7.30 -4.61
C PHE A 337 -15.89 8.46 -3.66
N LEU A 338 -16.04 8.26 -2.34
CA LEU A 338 -15.80 9.30 -1.35
C LEU A 338 -14.34 9.78 -1.38
N MET A 339 -13.37 8.88 -1.52
CA MET A 339 -11.96 9.24 -1.69
C MET A 339 -11.72 10.06 -2.96
N ALA A 340 -12.36 9.69 -4.08
CA ALA A 340 -12.23 10.46 -5.32
C ALA A 340 -12.92 11.83 -5.23
N ALA A 341 -14.10 11.90 -4.59
CA ALA A 341 -14.85 13.11 -4.39
C ALA A 341 -14.11 14.09 -3.46
N GLU A 342 -13.56 13.61 -2.34
CA GLU A 342 -12.77 14.41 -1.40
C GLU A 342 -11.60 15.10 -2.08
N ARG A 343 -10.80 14.35 -2.86
CA ARG A 343 -9.62 14.86 -3.58
C ARG A 343 -9.91 15.98 -4.58
N LEU A 344 -11.16 16.08 -5.04
CA LEU A 344 -11.61 17.14 -5.95
C LEU A 344 -12.34 18.24 -5.19
N ALA A 345 -13.39 17.87 -4.47
CA ALA A 345 -14.33 18.80 -3.85
C ALA A 345 -13.66 19.64 -2.77
N TYR A 346 -12.79 19.05 -1.94
CA TYR A 346 -12.16 19.77 -0.84
C TYR A 346 -11.25 20.91 -1.33
N PRO A 347 -10.21 20.68 -2.15
CA PRO A 347 -9.35 21.77 -2.60
C PRO A 347 -10.09 22.77 -3.51
N LEU A 348 -11.11 22.34 -4.27
CA LEU A 348 -11.96 23.25 -5.05
C LEU A 348 -12.81 24.16 -4.15
N LEU A 349 -13.36 23.64 -3.05
CA LEU A 349 -14.08 24.44 -2.06
C LEU A 349 -13.17 25.51 -1.45
N LEU A 350 -11.93 25.16 -1.11
CA LEU A 350 -10.95 26.11 -0.58
C LEU A 350 -10.64 27.22 -1.59
N LEU A 351 -10.41 26.87 -2.87
CA LEU A 351 -10.19 27.86 -3.93
C LEU A 351 -11.39 28.76 -4.12
N TRP A 352 -12.61 28.20 -4.14
CA TRP A 352 -13.82 28.98 -4.29
C TRP A 352 -14.02 29.97 -3.13
N LEU A 353 -13.80 29.54 -1.87
CA LEU A 353 -13.88 30.43 -0.71
C LEU A 353 -12.81 31.54 -0.77
N ALA A 354 -11.59 31.21 -1.20
CA ALA A 354 -10.51 32.18 -1.36
C ALA A 354 -10.82 33.21 -2.46
N PHE A 355 -11.22 32.77 -3.65
CA PHE A 355 -11.52 33.67 -4.77
C PHE A 355 -12.80 34.48 -4.58
N SER A 356 -13.76 33.99 -3.80
CA SER A 356 -14.97 34.74 -3.43
C SER A 356 -14.77 35.71 -2.26
N GLY A 357 -13.55 35.82 -1.72
CA GLY A 357 -13.23 36.71 -0.59
C GLY A 357 -13.88 36.30 0.73
N ARG A 358 -14.33 35.05 0.86
CA ARG A 358 -15.03 34.52 2.05
C ARG A 358 -14.05 34.02 3.11
N TRP A 359 -13.14 34.89 3.54
CA TRP A 359 -12.02 34.54 4.43
C TRP A 359 -12.44 33.94 5.77
N TRP A 360 -13.55 34.41 6.35
CA TRP A 360 -14.06 33.86 7.62
C TRP A 360 -14.47 32.39 7.50
N TRP A 361 -15.16 32.05 6.40
CA TRP A 361 -15.55 30.66 6.11
C TRP A 361 -14.34 29.80 5.75
N LEU A 362 -13.38 30.35 4.99
CA LEU A 362 -12.13 29.65 4.67
C LEU A 362 -11.38 29.30 5.96
N GLY A 363 -11.17 30.29 6.83
CA GLY A 363 -10.52 30.10 8.13
C GLY A 363 -11.28 29.11 9.01
N GLY A 364 -12.61 29.19 9.06
CA GLY A 364 -13.46 28.27 9.80
C GLY A 364 -13.34 26.81 9.31
N VAL A 365 -13.37 26.58 8.00
CA VAL A 365 -13.19 25.23 7.42
C VAL A 365 -11.79 24.69 7.72
N VAL A 366 -10.74 25.49 7.51
CA VAL A 366 -9.36 25.08 7.78
C VAL A 366 -9.15 24.78 9.26
N ALA A 367 -9.67 25.61 10.16
CA ALA A 367 -9.55 25.41 11.61
C ALA A 367 -10.33 24.18 12.08
N ALA A 368 -11.56 23.99 11.59
CA ALA A 368 -12.39 22.83 11.91
C ALA A 368 -11.73 21.53 11.44
N GLU A 369 -11.14 21.53 10.24
CA GLU A 369 -10.42 20.39 9.72
C GLU A 369 -9.16 20.10 10.54
N ILE A 370 -8.35 21.11 10.87
CA ILE A 370 -7.13 20.92 11.67
C ILE A 370 -7.50 20.35 13.04
N LEU A 371 -8.55 20.88 13.67
CA LEU A 371 -9.06 20.38 14.94
C LEU A 371 -9.53 18.93 14.82
N ALA A 372 -10.31 18.59 13.80
CA ALA A 372 -10.78 17.22 13.57
C ALA A 372 -9.60 16.25 13.37
N THR A 373 -8.62 16.62 12.53
CA THR A 373 -7.40 15.82 12.32
C THR A 373 -6.61 15.67 13.61
N ALA A 374 -6.46 16.74 14.40
CA ALA A 374 -5.74 16.71 15.65
C ALA A 374 -6.44 15.82 16.71
N LEU A 375 -7.77 15.86 16.80
CA LEU A 375 -8.58 15.00 17.67
C LEU A 375 -8.47 13.52 17.26
N VAL A 376 -8.58 13.22 15.97
CA VAL A 376 -8.41 11.86 15.47
C VAL A 376 -7.00 11.35 15.76
N LEU A 377 -5.97 12.14 15.48
CA LEU A 377 -4.58 11.78 15.79
C LEU A 377 -4.37 11.57 17.29
N ALA A 378 -4.95 12.39 18.15
CA ALA A 378 -4.89 12.20 19.60
C ALA A 378 -5.59 10.90 20.05
N ALA A 379 -6.63 10.46 19.33
CA ALA A 379 -7.35 9.22 19.64
C ALA A 379 -6.66 7.96 19.12
N VAL A 380 -5.92 8.03 18.00
CA VAL A 380 -5.27 6.87 17.37
C VAL A 380 -3.77 6.77 17.63
N SER A 381 -3.12 7.87 18.03
CA SER A 381 -1.69 7.87 18.33
C SER A 381 -1.42 7.12 19.63
N ARG A 382 -0.30 6.39 19.65
CA ARG A 382 0.25 5.83 20.89
C ARG A 382 1.08 6.84 21.68
N GLU A 383 1.46 7.94 21.05
CA GLU A 383 2.15 9.04 21.70
C GLU A 383 1.15 9.92 22.48
N GLY A 384 1.63 10.63 23.50
CA GLY A 384 0.78 11.50 24.31
C GLY A 384 0.02 12.55 23.47
N GLN A 385 -1.18 12.92 23.92
CA GLN A 385 -2.10 13.80 23.20
C GLN A 385 -1.45 15.11 22.75
N ALA A 386 -0.62 15.74 23.60
CA ALA A 386 0.07 16.98 23.27
C ALA A 386 1.03 16.84 22.08
N ALA A 387 1.75 15.71 21.96
CA ALA A 387 2.65 15.44 20.84
C ALA A 387 1.86 15.25 19.53
N ALA A 388 0.73 14.54 19.59
CA ALA A 388 -0.16 14.36 18.44
C ALA A 388 -0.73 15.70 17.95
N LEU A 389 -1.20 16.55 18.87
CA LEU A 389 -1.69 17.90 18.55
C LEU A 389 -0.59 18.78 17.92
N GLY A 390 0.59 18.79 18.51
CA GLY A 390 1.74 19.55 18.00
C GLY A 390 2.15 19.12 16.60
N LYS A 391 2.21 17.81 16.34
CA LYS A 391 2.47 17.26 15.00
C LYS A 391 1.38 17.66 14.00
N ALA A 392 0.09 17.59 14.38
CA ALA A 392 -1.02 17.95 13.51
C ALA A 392 -0.93 19.40 13.03
N LEU A 393 -0.66 20.33 13.95
CA LEU A 393 -0.46 21.75 13.65
C LEU A 393 0.76 21.98 12.76
N LEU A 394 1.89 21.34 13.10
CA LEU A 394 3.14 21.47 12.35
C LEU A 394 2.99 21.05 10.89
N VAL A 395 2.27 19.96 10.62
CA VAL A 395 2.15 19.41 9.26
C VAL A 395 0.97 19.95 8.46
N ALA A 396 0.08 20.74 9.09
CA ALA A 396 -1.10 21.28 8.42
C ALA A 396 -0.74 22.01 7.11
N PRO A 397 0.25 22.94 7.05
CA PRO A 397 0.62 23.62 5.81
C PRO A 397 1.08 22.66 4.72
N VAL A 398 1.87 21.64 5.09
CA VAL A 398 2.34 20.60 4.15
C VAL A 398 1.18 19.82 3.59
N ARG A 399 0.19 19.46 4.41
CA ARG A 399 -1.00 18.71 4.01
C ARG A 399 -1.86 19.48 3.02
N TYR A 400 -2.09 20.78 3.26
CA TYR A 400 -2.78 21.64 2.31
C TYR A 400 -2.03 21.79 0.99
N ALA A 401 -0.71 21.98 1.04
CA ALA A 401 0.12 21.98 -0.16
C ALA A 401 -0.02 20.67 -0.95
N MET A 402 -0.03 19.52 -0.26
CA MET A 402 -0.24 18.22 -0.91
C MET A 402 -1.64 18.10 -1.52
N ALA A 403 -2.70 18.58 -0.86
CA ALA A 403 -4.05 18.57 -1.42
C ALA A 403 -4.13 19.33 -2.77
N PHE A 404 -3.43 20.46 -2.90
CA PHE A 404 -3.35 21.18 -4.17
C PHE A 404 -2.50 20.47 -5.23
N VAL A 405 -1.45 19.74 -4.83
CA VAL A 405 -0.70 18.87 -5.75
C VAL A 405 -1.58 17.74 -6.29
N GLU A 406 -2.42 17.14 -5.43
CA GLU A 406 -3.38 16.11 -5.84
C GLU A 406 -4.46 16.69 -6.78
N LEU A 407 -4.96 17.89 -6.50
CA LEU A 407 -5.87 18.60 -7.42
C LEU A 407 -5.20 18.88 -8.77
N ALA A 408 -3.94 19.32 -8.79
CA ALA A 408 -3.19 19.53 -10.02
C ALA A 408 -3.05 18.23 -10.82
N ALA A 409 -2.81 17.09 -10.15
CA ALA A 409 -2.80 15.78 -10.79
C ALA A 409 -4.17 15.42 -11.41
N ALA A 410 -5.26 15.76 -10.71
CA ALA A 410 -6.61 15.56 -11.23
C ALA A 410 -6.93 16.43 -12.45
N VAL A 411 -6.58 17.72 -12.41
CA VAL A 411 -6.77 18.63 -13.54
C VAL A 411 -5.94 18.19 -14.74
N ALA A 412 -4.69 17.78 -14.53
CA ALA A 412 -3.83 17.24 -15.58
C ALA A 412 -4.36 15.92 -16.18
N PHE A 413 -5.22 15.20 -15.45
CA PHE A 413 -5.85 13.98 -15.92
C PHE A 413 -7.08 14.23 -16.83
N LEU A 414 -7.79 15.36 -16.65
CA LEU A 414 -8.97 15.73 -17.45
C LEU A 414 -8.74 15.77 -18.98
N PRO A 415 -7.67 16.39 -19.53
CA PRO A 415 -7.47 16.47 -20.97
C PRO A 415 -7.17 15.11 -21.63
N LYS A 416 -6.70 14.10 -20.87
CA LYS A 416 -6.53 12.72 -21.38
C LYS A 416 -7.86 12.01 -21.68
N ARG A 417 -9.01 12.62 -21.35
CA ARG A 417 -10.37 12.16 -21.69
C ARG A 417 -10.67 12.22 -23.20
N PHE A 418 -9.95 13.04 -23.97
CA PHE A 418 -10.23 13.26 -25.40
C PHE A 418 -9.42 12.38 -26.36
N ARG A 419 -8.45 11.58 -25.87
CA ARG A 419 -7.82 10.53 -26.69
C ARG A 419 -8.59 9.23 -26.47
N ARG A 420 -9.49 8.92 -27.41
CA ARG A 420 -10.20 7.61 -27.47
C ARG A 420 -9.19 6.47 -27.31
N PRO A 421 -9.49 5.42 -26.51
CA PRO A 421 -8.72 4.19 -26.61
C PRO A 421 -8.83 3.68 -28.05
N ARG A 422 -7.68 3.41 -28.70
CA ARG A 422 -7.66 2.67 -29.96
C ARG A 422 -8.35 1.34 -29.67
N ARG A 423 -9.47 1.08 -30.34
CA ARG A 423 -10.07 -0.26 -30.33
C ARG A 423 -8.99 -1.24 -30.83
N PRO A 424 -8.75 -2.37 -30.14
CA PRO A 424 -7.97 -3.45 -30.74
C PRO A 424 -8.66 -3.87 -32.04
N ARG A 425 -7.88 -4.03 -33.11
CA ARG A 425 -8.30 -4.66 -34.36
C ARG A 425 -8.12 -6.16 -34.24
#